data_AF-A0A1X7BWU7-F1
#
_entry.id   AF-A0A1X7BWU7-F1
#
_cell.length_a   1.000
_cell.length_b   1.000
_cell.length_c   1.000
_cell.angle_alpha   90.00
_cell.angle_beta   90.00
_cell.angle_gamma   90.00
#
_symmetry.space_group_name_H-M   'P 1'
#
loop_
_entity.id
_entity.type
_entity.pdbx_description
1 polymer ?
#
loop_
_entity_poly.entity_id
_entity_poly.type
_entity_poly.pdbx_seq_one_letter_code
_entity_poly.pdbx_strand_id
1 'polypeptide(L)'
;MRLLNALIAVFFLFAVPVHASSWLVQKVSNVVEVSIDGRTWNRVTAGTELPNASWLRTGPRGRVILTRNDESIVYRANTLAAISVSQKSGRKTLVTQQRGSVLLSVRKRRTQHTSVVTPHLAAVVKGTVFEVSVTPQVSNVRVDTGLVTVSNDHGSVAVYAGNQASAGTGAQGPSAGAAAGASGAGQGSSASGNSNGNGNGNGNGGGNGNGNGNGNGNGNGNGNGNGNGNGNGNGNGNGNGNGNGNGNGNGNGR
;
A
#
# COMPACT_ATOMS: atom_id res chain seq x y z
N MET A 1 -8.54 21.87 79.61
CA MET A 1 -8.87 20.64 78.87
C MET A 1 -8.66 20.93 77.39
N ARG A 2 -7.66 20.29 76.75
CA ARG A 2 -7.31 20.47 75.33
C ARG A 2 -8.11 19.47 74.50
N LEU A 3 -8.96 19.93 73.59
CA LEU A 3 -9.68 19.08 72.64
C LEU A 3 -8.82 18.91 71.37
N LEU A 4 -8.47 17.66 71.07
CA LEU A 4 -7.67 17.24 69.93
C LEU A 4 -8.61 16.91 68.77
N ASN A 5 -8.67 17.75 67.74
CA ASN A 5 -9.43 17.45 66.52
C ASN A 5 -8.64 16.47 65.64
N ALA A 6 -9.09 15.22 65.58
CA ALA A 6 -8.57 14.23 64.65
C ALA A 6 -9.18 14.44 63.25
N LEU A 7 -8.35 14.87 62.29
CA LEU A 7 -8.72 14.98 60.88
C LEU A 7 -8.54 13.60 60.21
N ILE A 8 -9.63 12.88 59.98
CA ILE A 8 -9.60 11.63 59.19
C ILE A 8 -9.57 12.00 57.71
N ALA A 9 -8.40 11.88 57.08
CA ALA A 9 -8.26 12.00 55.64
C ALA A 9 -8.72 10.69 54.96
N VAL A 10 -9.92 10.70 54.39
CA VAL A 10 -10.43 9.60 53.56
C VAL A 10 -9.75 9.65 52.20
N PHE A 11 -8.77 8.77 51.99
CA PHE A 11 -8.07 8.63 50.71
C PHE A 11 -8.92 7.76 49.77
N PHE A 12 -9.73 8.39 48.92
CA PHE A 12 -10.46 7.69 47.86
C PHE A 12 -9.45 7.19 46.80
N LEU A 13 -9.13 5.91 46.85
CA LEU A 13 -8.37 5.23 45.82
C LEU A 13 -9.26 5.09 44.57
N PHE A 14 -9.28 6.11 43.70
CA PHE A 14 -9.89 5.97 42.38
C PHE A 14 -9.02 5.01 41.57
N ALA A 15 -9.45 3.76 41.47
CA ALA A 15 -8.94 2.84 40.48
C ALA A 15 -9.29 3.42 39.10
N VAL A 16 -8.35 4.13 38.48
CA VAL A 16 -8.52 4.59 37.10
C VAL A 16 -8.62 3.32 36.26
N PRO A 17 -9.74 3.06 35.56
CA PRO A 17 -9.79 1.93 34.66
C PRO A 17 -8.69 2.14 33.63
N VAL A 18 -7.76 1.19 33.53
CA VAL A 18 -6.87 1.09 32.37
C VAL A 18 -7.77 0.71 31.20
N HIS A 19 -8.41 1.72 30.62
CA HIS A 19 -9.24 1.57 29.44
C HIS A 19 -8.34 1.03 28.32
N ALA A 20 -8.84 0.04 27.60
CA ALA A 20 -8.15 -0.51 26.44
C ALA A 20 -7.75 0.64 25.51
N SER A 21 -6.45 0.93 25.43
CA SER A 21 -5.88 2.12 24.79
C SER A 21 -6.66 2.50 23.52
N SER A 22 -7.38 3.60 23.58
CA SER A 22 -8.10 4.23 22.48
C SER A 22 -7.11 4.93 21.54
N TRP A 23 -7.60 5.40 20.40
CA TRP A 23 -6.79 6.21 19.50
C TRP A 23 -6.87 7.68 19.94
N LEU A 24 -5.72 8.25 20.26
CA LEU A 24 -5.60 9.66 20.63
C LEU A 24 -5.19 10.48 19.41
N VAL A 25 -5.86 11.60 19.19
CA VAL A 25 -5.46 12.58 18.19
C VAL A 25 -4.24 13.34 18.71
N GLN A 26 -3.06 13.01 18.19
CA GLN A 26 -1.82 13.66 18.60
C GLN A 26 -1.66 15.03 17.96
N LYS A 27 -2.00 15.16 16.67
CA LYS A 27 -1.83 16.39 15.91
C LYS A 27 -2.88 16.52 14.82
N VAL A 28 -3.38 17.74 14.65
CA VAL A 28 -4.30 18.11 13.57
C VAL A 28 -3.70 19.31 12.82
N SER A 29 -3.87 19.32 11.50
CA SER A 29 -3.56 20.46 10.65
C SER A 29 -4.67 20.64 9.62
N ASN A 30 -5.11 21.89 9.45
CA ASN A 30 -6.27 22.27 8.64
C ASN A 30 -7.55 21.51 9.06
N VAL A 31 -8.52 21.42 8.14
CA VAL A 31 -9.84 20.86 8.41
C VAL A 31 -9.76 19.34 8.53
N VAL A 32 -10.10 18.84 9.71
CA VAL A 32 -10.31 17.43 10.03
C VAL A 32 -11.57 17.31 10.87
N GLU A 33 -12.42 16.37 10.47
CA GLU A 33 -13.72 16.14 11.08
C GLU A 33 -13.88 14.66 11.42
N VAL A 34 -14.63 14.38 12.47
CA VAL A 34 -14.98 13.04 12.93
C VAL A 34 -16.49 12.86 12.97
N SER A 35 -16.94 11.65 12.63
CA SER A 35 -18.34 11.24 12.71
C SER A 35 -18.43 9.82 13.27
N ILE A 36 -19.42 9.56 14.12
CA ILE A 36 -19.71 8.21 14.66
C ILE A 36 -20.97 7.60 14.04
N ASP A 37 -21.84 8.43 13.47
CA ASP A 37 -23.12 8.07 12.85
C ASP A 37 -23.07 8.14 11.32
N GLY A 38 -21.95 8.62 10.75
CA GLY A 38 -21.79 8.88 9.32
C GLY A 38 -22.55 10.10 8.81
N ARG A 39 -23.27 10.82 9.68
CA ARG A 39 -24.19 11.92 9.32
C ARG A 39 -23.73 13.25 9.92
N THR A 40 -23.38 13.25 11.20
CA THR A 40 -22.94 14.43 11.95
C THR A 40 -21.43 14.47 11.98
N TRP A 41 -20.85 15.56 11.47
CA TRP A 41 -19.41 15.75 11.37
C TRP A 41 -18.95 16.87 12.30
N ASN A 42 -18.09 16.53 13.26
CA ASN A 42 -17.57 17.46 14.25
C ASN A 42 -16.09 17.71 14.01
N ARG A 43 -15.63 18.96 14.21
CA ARG A 43 -14.20 19.28 14.12
C ARG A 43 -13.41 18.53 15.19
N VAL A 44 -12.22 18.07 14.82
CA VAL A 44 -11.29 17.38 15.69
C VAL A 44 -10.15 18.30 16.11
N THR A 45 -9.73 18.22 17.37
CA THR A 45 -8.55 18.92 17.89
C THR A 45 -7.53 17.93 18.45
N ALA A 46 -6.29 18.40 18.69
CA ALA A 46 -5.29 17.58 19.38
C ALA A 46 -5.77 17.28 20.81
N GLY A 47 -5.49 16.07 21.29
CA GLY A 47 -5.96 15.56 22.58
C GLY A 47 -7.35 14.91 22.54
N THR A 48 -8.09 15.01 21.43
CA THR A 48 -9.36 14.29 21.29
C THR A 48 -9.11 12.78 21.29
N GLU A 49 -9.81 12.07 22.17
CA GLU A 49 -9.89 10.61 22.12
C GLU A 49 -10.96 10.21 21.10
N LEU A 50 -10.60 9.33 20.17
CA LEU A 50 -11.54 8.88 19.14
C LEU A 50 -12.37 7.71 19.67
N PRO A 51 -13.71 7.83 19.64
CA PRO A 51 -14.60 6.70 19.86
C PRO A 51 -14.29 5.54 18.90
N ASN A 52 -14.64 4.33 19.32
CA ASN A 52 -14.54 3.17 18.44
C ASN A 52 -15.46 3.33 17.21
N ALA A 53 -15.03 2.85 16.05
CA ALA A 53 -15.75 2.96 14.77
C ALA A 53 -15.96 4.41 14.28
N SER A 54 -15.12 5.35 14.72
CA SER A 54 -15.13 6.72 14.23
C SER A 54 -14.69 6.80 12.77
N TRP A 55 -15.47 7.50 11.95
CA TRP A 55 -15.09 7.97 10.63
C TRP A 55 -14.35 9.30 10.72
N LEU A 56 -13.20 9.40 10.06
CA LEU A 56 -12.44 10.63 9.92
C LEU A 56 -12.48 11.11 8.47
N ARG A 57 -12.69 12.41 8.30
CA ARG A 57 -12.66 13.12 7.03
C ARG A 57 -11.68 14.27 7.10
N THR A 58 -10.72 14.30 6.18
CA THR A 58 -9.74 15.39 6.05
C THR A 58 -10.03 16.20 4.79
N GLY A 59 -9.92 17.53 4.87
CA GLY A 59 -10.01 18.39 3.68
C GLY A 59 -8.79 18.30 2.75
N PRO A 60 -8.73 19.14 1.69
CA PRO A 60 -7.64 19.13 0.69
C PRO A 60 -6.24 19.45 1.22
N ARG A 61 -6.14 20.09 2.39
CA ARG A 61 -4.89 20.31 3.13
C ARG A 61 -4.93 19.68 4.52
N GLY A 62 -5.97 18.91 4.80
CA GLY A 62 -6.21 18.28 6.09
C GLY A 62 -5.17 17.19 6.35
N ARG A 63 -4.68 17.12 7.58
CA ARG A 63 -3.87 16.00 8.04
C ARG A 63 -4.08 15.80 9.53
N VAL A 64 -4.24 14.55 9.93
CA VAL A 64 -4.33 14.15 11.35
C VAL A 64 -3.39 12.98 11.63
N ILE A 65 -2.76 13.02 12.80
CA ILE A 65 -1.91 11.96 13.33
C ILE A 65 -2.62 11.38 14.54
N LEU A 66 -2.91 10.09 14.47
CA LEU A 66 -3.44 9.30 15.57
C LEU A 66 -2.32 8.48 16.17
N THR A 67 -2.33 8.34 17.49
CA THR A 67 -1.38 7.50 18.22
C THR A 67 -2.07 6.62 19.22
N ARG A 68 -1.50 5.44 19.43
CA ARG A 68 -1.92 4.48 20.44
C ARG A 68 -0.75 3.59 20.83
N ASN A 69 -0.20 3.80 22.02
CA ASN A 69 1.07 3.17 22.44
C ASN A 69 2.16 3.49 21.41
N ASP A 70 2.80 2.46 20.83
CA ASP A 70 3.81 2.48 19.78
C ASP A 70 3.22 2.39 18.35
N GLU A 71 1.90 2.40 18.20
CA GLU A 71 1.22 2.41 16.89
C GLU A 71 0.86 3.86 16.50
N SER A 72 1.01 4.20 15.22
CA SER A 72 0.60 5.50 14.69
C SER A 72 -0.09 5.38 13.33
N ILE A 73 -1.05 6.27 13.08
CA ILE A 73 -1.78 6.34 11.81
C ILE A 73 -1.88 7.80 11.38
N VAL A 74 -1.48 8.08 10.16
CA VAL A 74 -1.53 9.42 9.57
C VAL A 74 -2.52 9.42 8.43
N TYR A 75 -3.57 10.24 8.56
CA TYR A 75 -4.52 10.50 7.48
C TYR A 75 -4.02 11.73 6.73
N ARG A 76 -3.78 11.60 5.42
CA ARG A 76 -3.37 12.70 4.55
C ARG A 76 -4.58 13.44 4.00
N ALA A 77 -4.33 14.45 3.17
CA ALA A 77 -5.37 15.22 2.49
C ALA A 77 -6.41 14.35 1.77
N ASN A 78 -7.65 14.84 1.71
CA ASN A 78 -8.78 14.22 0.99
C ASN A 78 -9.11 12.78 1.42
N THR A 79 -8.70 12.37 2.61
CA THR A 79 -8.95 11.04 3.15
C THR A 79 -10.32 10.95 3.81
N LEU A 80 -10.99 9.83 3.56
CA LEU A 80 -12.17 9.38 4.30
C LEU A 80 -11.96 7.92 4.68
N ALA A 81 -11.78 7.68 5.98
CA ALA A 81 -11.61 6.33 6.51
C ALA A 81 -12.10 6.22 7.95
N ALA A 82 -12.60 5.06 8.31
CA ALA A 82 -12.97 4.71 9.68
C ALA A 82 -11.88 3.88 10.35
N ILE A 83 -11.84 3.97 11.67
CA ILE A 83 -11.02 3.10 12.51
C ILE A 83 -11.84 2.41 13.59
N SER A 84 -11.70 1.10 13.65
CA SER A 84 -12.43 0.23 14.56
C SER A 84 -11.47 -0.71 15.29
N VAL A 85 -11.82 -1.05 16.53
CA VAL A 85 -11.07 -1.92 17.41
C VAL A 85 -12.02 -2.98 17.97
N SER A 86 -11.64 -4.25 17.83
CA SER A 86 -12.33 -5.38 18.45
C SER A 86 -11.44 -6.02 19.51
N GLN A 87 -12.03 -6.40 20.64
CA GLN A 87 -11.33 -7.05 21.77
C GLN A 87 -11.77 -8.51 21.98
N LYS A 88 -12.73 -9.03 21.19
CA LYS A 88 -13.36 -10.35 21.44
C LYS A 88 -12.39 -11.54 21.35
N SER A 89 -11.36 -11.45 20.51
CA SER A 89 -10.37 -12.52 20.26
C SER A 89 -8.95 -11.92 20.28
N GLY A 90 -8.70 -11.10 21.30
CA GLY A 90 -7.55 -10.20 21.33
C GLY A 90 -7.79 -8.93 20.52
N ARG A 91 -6.94 -7.93 20.77
CA ARG A 91 -7.05 -6.60 20.16
C ARG A 91 -6.74 -6.65 18.67
N LYS A 92 -7.76 -6.46 17.83
CA LYS A 92 -7.64 -6.29 16.37
C LYS A 92 -8.07 -4.89 15.96
N THR A 93 -7.34 -4.29 15.03
CA THR A 93 -7.63 -2.99 14.43
C THR A 93 -8.11 -3.20 13.00
N LEU A 94 -9.20 -2.56 12.64
CA LEU A 94 -9.70 -2.50 11.28
C LEU A 94 -9.72 -1.04 10.84
N VAL A 95 -9.10 -0.75 9.70
CA VAL A 95 -9.21 0.54 9.02
C VAL A 95 -10.03 0.34 7.76
N THR A 96 -11.16 1.00 7.65
CA THR A 96 -12.01 0.95 6.44
C THR A 96 -11.84 2.25 5.70
N GLN A 97 -11.17 2.23 4.54
CA GLN A 97 -10.82 3.43 3.79
C GLN A 97 -11.61 3.52 2.48
N GLN A 98 -12.25 4.66 2.24
CA GLN A 98 -13.03 4.89 1.02
C GLN A 98 -12.26 5.71 -0.03
N ARG A 99 -11.39 6.62 0.40
CA ARG A 99 -10.55 7.45 -0.48
C ARG A 99 -9.38 8.09 0.26
N GLY A 100 -8.46 8.66 -0.50
CA GLY A 100 -7.32 9.42 0.01
C GLY A 100 -6.17 8.51 0.40
N SER A 101 -5.33 8.93 1.35
CA SER A 101 -4.13 8.18 1.73
C SER A 101 -3.94 8.09 3.23
N VAL A 102 -3.64 6.89 3.70
CA VAL A 102 -3.38 6.57 5.10
C VAL A 102 -2.02 5.90 5.22
N LEU A 103 -1.12 6.49 6.02
CA LEU A 103 0.16 5.89 6.39
C LEU A 103 0.01 5.24 7.77
N LEU A 104 0.37 3.97 7.90
CA LEU A 104 0.24 3.20 9.13
C LEU A 104 1.61 2.72 9.59
N SER A 105 1.92 2.98 10.86
CA SER A 105 2.99 2.30 11.59
C SER A 105 2.37 1.34 12.60
N VAL A 106 2.47 0.05 12.29
CA VAL A 106 1.83 -1.01 13.06
C VAL A 106 2.89 -1.77 13.82
N ARG A 107 2.75 -1.83 15.15
CA ARG A 107 3.68 -2.57 15.99
C ARG A 107 3.72 -4.07 15.67
N LYS A 108 4.87 -4.68 15.96
CA LYS A 108 5.05 -6.13 15.82
C LYS A 108 4.29 -6.88 16.92
N ARG A 109 3.61 -7.97 16.54
CA ARG A 109 2.96 -8.93 17.45
C ARG A 109 3.14 -10.35 16.92
N ARG A 110 2.82 -11.34 17.77
CA ARG A 110 2.86 -12.77 17.41
C ARG A 110 1.89 -13.09 16.27
N THR A 111 0.69 -12.52 16.29
CA THR A 111 -0.36 -12.70 15.28
C THR A 111 -0.66 -11.41 14.51
N GLN A 112 -1.22 -11.55 13.31
CA GLN A 112 -1.79 -10.42 12.58
C GLN A 112 -2.92 -9.78 13.39
N HIS A 113 -2.89 -8.46 13.49
CA HIS A 113 -3.77 -7.72 14.38
C HIS A 113 -4.26 -6.40 13.79
N THR A 114 -3.83 -6.06 12.57
CA THR A 114 -4.33 -4.89 11.86
C THR A 114 -4.69 -5.30 10.44
N SER A 115 -5.87 -4.86 10.02
CA SER A 115 -6.37 -5.03 8.66
C SER A 115 -6.79 -3.68 8.11
N VAL A 116 -6.53 -3.44 6.83
CA VAL A 116 -7.06 -2.30 6.08
C VAL A 116 -7.97 -2.85 4.99
N VAL A 117 -9.18 -2.33 4.89
CA VAL A 117 -10.14 -2.71 3.85
C VAL A 117 -10.45 -1.48 3.02
N THR A 118 -10.40 -1.66 1.72
CA THR A 118 -10.72 -0.65 0.70
C THR A 118 -11.77 -1.24 -0.24
N PRO A 119 -12.35 -0.45 -1.16
CA PRO A 119 -13.25 -0.99 -2.17
C PRO A 119 -12.63 -2.05 -3.09
N HIS A 120 -11.30 -2.03 -3.26
CA HIS A 120 -10.62 -2.84 -4.29
C HIS A 120 -9.73 -3.96 -3.73
N LEU A 121 -9.33 -3.86 -2.46
CA LEU A 121 -8.49 -4.84 -1.77
C LEU A 121 -8.63 -4.78 -0.25
N ALA A 122 -8.17 -5.84 0.40
CA ALA A 122 -7.86 -5.90 1.81
C ALA A 122 -6.35 -6.11 2.01
N ALA A 123 -5.79 -5.50 3.04
CA ALA A 123 -4.42 -5.69 3.46
C ALA A 123 -4.38 -6.19 4.91
N VAL A 124 -3.61 -7.24 5.18
CA VAL A 124 -3.46 -7.82 6.53
C VAL A 124 -2.00 -7.80 6.94
N VAL A 125 -1.72 -7.30 8.15
CA VAL A 125 -0.35 -6.98 8.56
C VAL A 125 0.00 -7.34 10.00
N LYS A 126 1.30 -7.43 10.24
CA LYS A 126 1.93 -7.44 11.57
C LYS A 126 3.30 -6.75 11.48
N GLY A 127 3.59 -5.78 12.35
CA GLY A 127 4.92 -5.16 12.38
C GLY A 127 5.33 -4.52 11.06
N THR A 128 4.52 -3.59 10.54
CA THR A 128 4.69 -3.01 9.20
C THR A 128 4.61 -1.50 9.22
N VAL A 129 5.38 -0.86 8.35
CA VAL A 129 5.19 0.54 7.96
C VAL A 129 4.78 0.55 6.50
N PHE A 130 3.60 1.07 6.20
CA PHE A 130 3.03 1.02 4.86
C PHE A 130 2.02 2.14 4.64
N GLU A 131 1.86 2.56 3.39
CA GLU A 131 0.88 3.54 2.96
C GLU A 131 -0.17 2.91 2.06
N VAL A 132 -1.44 3.20 2.33
CA VAL A 132 -2.59 2.77 1.52
C VAL A 132 -3.21 4.00 0.88
N SER A 133 -3.20 4.05 -0.44
CA SER A 133 -3.80 5.12 -1.24
C SER A 133 -4.99 4.56 -2.04
N VAL A 134 -6.12 5.27 -2.01
CA VAL A 134 -7.38 4.82 -2.62
C VAL A 134 -7.96 5.92 -3.50
N THR A 135 -8.22 5.57 -4.76
CA THR A 135 -9.00 6.32 -5.73
C THR A 135 -10.30 5.56 -6.05
N PRO A 136 -11.25 6.16 -6.80
CA PRO A 136 -12.46 5.44 -7.20
C PRO A 136 -12.19 4.14 -7.96
N GLN A 137 -11.10 4.07 -8.73
CA GLN A 137 -10.80 2.93 -9.59
C GLN A 137 -9.74 1.97 -9.02
N VAL A 138 -8.86 2.43 -8.14
CA VAL A 138 -7.67 1.67 -7.72
C VAL A 138 -7.38 1.88 -6.25
N SER A 139 -6.96 0.82 -5.58
CA SER A 139 -6.26 0.87 -4.29
C SER A 139 -4.82 0.42 -4.46
N ASN A 140 -3.88 1.16 -3.87
CA ASN A 140 -2.46 0.86 -3.88
C ASN A 140 -1.93 0.76 -2.45
N VAL A 141 -1.07 -0.23 -2.22
CA VAL A 141 -0.39 -0.49 -0.95
C VAL A 141 1.10 -0.43 -1.19
N ARG A 142 1.79 0.57 -0.63
CA ARG A 142 3.25 0.67 -0.64
C ARG A 142 3.81 0.24 0.70
N VAL A 143 4.82 -0.64 0.70
CA VAL A 143 5.40 -1.18 1.92
C VAL A 143 6.81 -0.63 2.13
N ASP A 144 7.01 0.10 3.21
CA ASP A 144 8.32 0.63 3.59
C ASP A 144 9.06 -0.32 4.54
N THR A 145 8.32 -1.05 5.38
CA THR A 145 8.91 -2.03 6.31
C THR A 145 7.97 -3.20 6.55
N GLY A 146 8.54 -4.39 6.63
CA GLY A 146 7.83 -5.63 6.94
C GLY A 146 7.20 -6.30 5.72
N LEU A 147 6.12 -7.04 5.96
CA LEU A 147 5.40 -7.81 4.96
C LEU A 147 3.91 -7.51 5.05
N VAL A 148 3.30 -7.17 3.93
CA VAL A 148 1.85 -6.98 3.81
C VAL A 148 1.28 -8.05 2.89
N THR A 149 0.26 -8.77 3.36
CA THR A 149 -0.54 -9.61 2.46
C THR A 149 -1.68 -8.75 1.92
N VAL A 150 -1.71 -8.57 0.61
CA VAL A 150 -2.77 -7.85 -0.11
C VAL A 150 -3.64 -8.87 -0.82
N SER A 151 -4.95 -8.75 -0.69
CA SER A 151 -5.90 -9.69 -1.28
C SER A 151 -7.15 -9.00 -1.79
N ASN A 152 -7.80 -9.62 -2.75
CA ASN A 152 -9.19 -9.35 -3.13
C ASN A 152 -9.90 -10.70 -3.34
N ASP A 153 -11.12 -10.68 -3.86
CA ASP A 153 -11.92 -11.89 -4.08
C ASP A 153 -11.32 -12.84 -5.15
N HIS A 154 -10.35 -12.36 -5.94
CA HIS A 154 -9.71 -13.11 -7.02
C HIS A 154 -8.33 -13.68 -6.65
N GLY A 155 -7.76 -13.29 -5.50
CA GLY A 155 -6.48 -13.83 -5.07
C GLY A 155 -5.75 -12.97 -4.04
N SER A 156 -4.51 -13.36 -3.76
CA SER A 156 -3.64 -12.66 -2.81
C SER A 156 -2.20 -12.62 -3.28
N VAL A 157 -1.49 -11.57 -2.86
CA VAL A 157 -0.06 -11.37 -3.11
C VAL A 157 0.61 -10.88 -1.84
N ALA A 158 1.83 -11.36 -1.62
CA ALA A 158 2.67 -10.91 -0.51
C ALA A 158 3.59 -9.78 -0.99
N VAL A 159 3.56 -8.65 -0.29
CA VAL A 159 4.30 -7.43 -0.65
C VAL A 159 5.35 -7.15 0.43
N TYR A 160 6.61 -7.26 0.04
CA TYR A 160 7.76 -7.01 0.91
C TYR A 160 8.14 -5.52 0.90
N ALA A 161 8.90 -5.10 1.91
CA ALA A 161 9.49 -3.77 1.97
C ALA A 161 10.19 -3.38 0.65
N GLY A 162 9.99 -2.13 0.22
CA GLY A 162 10.48 -1.62 -1.06
C GLY A 162 9.56 -1.90 -2.25
N ASN A 163 8.53 -2.73 -2.08
CA ASN A 163 7.57 -3.07 -3.12
C ASN A 163 6.19 -2.46 -2.84
N GLN A 164 5.34 -2.50 -3.87
CA GLN A 164 3.95 -2.09 -3.80
C GLN A 164 3.06 -3.12 -4.49
N ALA A 165 1.77 -3.10 -4.13
CA ALA A 165 0.75 -3.80 -4.90
C ALA A 165 -0.48 -2.94 -5.10
N SER A 166 -1.13 -3.14 -6.24
CA SER A 166 -2.37 -2.45 -6.59
C SER A 166 -3.45 -3.43 -7.02
N ALA A 167 -4.69 -3.11 -6.70
CA ALA A 167 -5.87 -3.75 -7.26
C ALA A 167 -6.88 -2.66 -7.63
N GLY A 168 -7.55 -2.83 -8.75
CA GLY A 168 -8.58 -1.90 -9.20
C GLY A 168 -9.85 -2.62 -9.63
N THR A 169 -10.83 -1.83 -10.06
CA THR A 169 -12.11 -2.34 -10.56
C THR A 169 -11.89 -3.38 -11.66
N GLY A 170 -12.41 -4.60 -11.47
CA GLY A 170 -12.31 -5.68 -12.45
C GLY A 170 -10.95 -6.40 -12.53
N ALA A 171 -10.01 -6.10 -11.61
CA ALA A 171 -8.73 -6.79 -11.58
C ALA A 171 -8.86 -8.27 -11.17
N GLN A 172 -8.22 -9.17 -11.93
CA GLN A 172 -8.14 -10.62 -11.69
C GLN A 172 -7.19 -10.99 -10.53
N GLY A 173 -7.10 -10.13 -9.52
CA GLY A 173 -6.18 -10.24 -8.40
C GLY A 173 -5.31 -8.99 -8.22
N PRO A 174 -4.70 -8.80 -7.05
CA PRO A 174 -3.74 -7.72 -6.86
C PRO A 174 -2.43 -8.01 -7.62
N SER A 175 -1.85 -6.99 -8.25
CA SER A 175 -0.55 -7.07 -8.93
C SER A 175 0.53 -6.39 -8.09
N ALA A 176 1.68 -7.03 -7.92
CA ALA A 176 2.81 -6.49 -7.17
C ALA A 176 3.99 -6.11 -8.08
N GLY A 177 4.75 -5.10 -7.67
CA GLY A 177 5.94 -4.64 -8.37
C GLY A 177 6.83 -3.77 -7.48
N ALA A 178 8.01 -3.38 -8.00
CA ALA A 178 8.90 -2.48 -7.30
C ALA A 178 8.21 -1.13 -7.06
N ALA A 179 8.34 -0.59 -5.86
CA ALA A 179 7.74 0.69 -5.54
C ALA A 179 8.65 1.80 -6.07
N ALA A 180 8.41 2.24 -7.32
CA ALA A 180 9.12 3.38 -7.91
C ALA A 180 9.17 4.54 -6.89
N GLY A 181 10.37 5.08 -6.66
CA GLY A 181 10.58 6.17 -5.71
C GLY A 181 9.57 7.29 -5.96
N ALA A 182 8.97 7.80 -4.90
CA ALA A 182 7.86 8.75 -5.00
C ALA A 182 8.25 10.00 -5.81
N SER A 183 7.67 10.13 -7.00
CA SER A 183 7.42 11.42 -7.65
C SER A 183 5.94 11.46 -8.01
N GLY A 184 5.22 12.37 -7.36
CA GLY A 184 3.77 12.41 -7.34
C GLY A 184 3.11 12.78 -8.67
N ALA A 185 1.78 12.59 -8.63
CA ALA A 185 0.76 13.16 -9.51
C ALA A 185 0.79 12.75 -11.00
N GLY A 186 0.06 11.67 -11.28
CA GLY A 186 -0.95 11.62 -12.34
C GLY A 186 -0.49 11.75 -13.78
N GLN A 187 -0.51 10.63 -14.51
CA GLN A 187 -1.11 10.59 -15.84
C GLN A 187 -1.32 9.13 -16.24
N GLY A 188 -2.55 8.82 -16.66
CA GLY A 188 -2.77 7.64 -17.48
C GLY A 188 -2.04 7.82 -18.80
N SER A 189 -1.48 6.73 -19.31
CA SER A 189 -1.44 6.36 -20.73
C SER A 189 -0.50 5.18 -20.88
N SER A 190 -1.01 4.13 -21.52
CA SER A 190 -0.33 3.08 -22.26
C SER A 190 1.17 3.29 -22.48
N ALA A 191 2.02 2.45 -21.88
CA ALA A 191 3.43 2.33 -22.26
C ALA A 191 3.62 0.90 -22.79
N SER A 192 3.78 0.65 -24.09
CA SER A 192 4.98 0.98 -24.89
C SER A 192 6.25 0.88 -24.05
N GLY A 193 6.58 -0.35 -23.65
CA GLY A 193 7.78 -0.66 -22.88
C GLY A 193 9.03 -0.53 -23.75
N ASN A 194 9.76 0.57 -23.58
CA ASN A 194 11.14 0.69 -24.01
C ASN A 194 12.01 0.32 -22.80
N SER A 195 12.39 -0.96 -22.73
CA SER A 195 13.08 -1.54 -21.57
C SER A 195 14.50 -1.95 -21.96
N ASN A 196 15.51 -1.41 -21.27
CA ASN A 196 16.83 -2.03 -21.22
C ASN A 196 16.85 -2.99 -20.04
N GLY A 197 16.85 -4.30 -20.29
CA GLY A 197 16.87 -5.31 -19.22
C GLY A 197 17.39 -6.65 -19.70
N ASN A 198 18.07 -7.36 -18.80
CA ASN A 198 18.40 -8.78 -19.00
C ASN A 198 17.27 -9.62 -18.40
N GLY A 199 16.60 -10.43 -19.21
CA GLY A 199 15.52 -11.31 -18.76
C GLY A 199 15.11 -12.34 -19.82
N ASN A 200 14.54 -13.45 -19.36
CA ASN A 200 13.89 -14.44 -20.22
C ASN A 200 12.38 -14.16 -20.25
N GLY A 201 11.81 -13.93 -21.43
CA GLY A 201 10.37 -13.66 -21.57
C GLY A 201 9.90 -13.63 -23.02
N ASN A 202 8.61 -13.84 -23.25
CA ASN A 202 7.95 -13.67 -24.54
C ASN A 202 7.27 -12.29 -24.56
N GLY A 203 7.59 -11.43 -25.53
CA GLY A 203 7.00 -10.10 -25.64
C GLY A 203 7.30 -9.42 -26.98
N ASN A 204 6.42 -8.49 -27.38
CA ASN A 204 6.63 -7.60 -28.51
C ASN A 204 7.07 -6.23 -27.98
N GLY A 205 8.29 -5.80 -28.28
CA GLY A 205 8.83 -4.53 -27.79
C GLY A 205 10.16 -4.17 -28.44
N GLY A 206 10.45 -2.87 -28.50
CA GLY A 206 11.75 -2.36 -28.92
C GLY A 206 12.62 -2.07 -27.69
N GLY A 207 13.86 -2.54 -27.69
CA GLY A 207 14.79 -2.36 -26.58
C GLY A 207 16.16 -2.97 -26.85
N ASN A 208 17.18 -2.50 -26.13
CA ASN A 208 18.53 -3.05 -26.18
C ASN A 208 18.77 -3.93 -24.94
N GLY A 209 19.16 -5.19 -25.12
CA GLY A 209 19.38 -6.11 -23.99
C GLY A 209 19.95 -7.47 -24.38
N ASN A 210 20.45 -8.22 -23.39
CA ASN A 210 20.90 -9.60 -23.56
C ASN A 210 19.88 -10.56 -22.94
N GLY A 211 19.39 -11.55 -23.68
CA GLY A 211 18.39 -12.50 -23.17
C GLY A 211 18.05 -13.65 -24.12
N ASN A 212 17.37 -14.68 -23.59
CA ASN A 212 16.83 -15.79 -24.36
C ASN A 212 15.29 -15.70 -24.38
N GLY A 213 14.67 -15.67 -25.56
CA GLY A 213 13.20 -15.57 -25.68
C GLY A 213 12.68 -15.62 -27.12
N ASN A 214 11.36 -15.80 -27.27
CA ASN A 214 10.66 -15.75 -28.55
C ASN A 214 9.84 -14.45 -28.65
N GLY A 215 10.00 -13.67 -29.71
CA GLY A 215 9.26 -12.41 -29.87
C GLY A 215 9.48 -11.70 -31.20
N ASN A 216 8.63 -10.70 -31.49
CA ASN A 216 8.77 -9.82 -32.65
C ASN A 216 9.13 -8.40 -32.18
N GLY A 217 10.24 -7.83 -32.66
CA GLY A 217 10.68 -6.50 -32.24
C GLY A 217 11.87 -5.95 -33.03
N ASN A 218 12.11 -4.63 -32.89
CA ASN A 218 13.28 -3.93 -33.43
C ASN A 218 14.20 -3.54 -32.27
N GLY A 219 15.46 -3.99 -32.27
CA GLY A 219 16.41 -3.71 -31.19
C GLY A 219 17.82 -4.22 -31.47
N ASN A 220 18.80 -3.73 -30.69
CA ASN A 220 20.20 -4.18 -30.76
C ASN A 220 20.55 -4.99 -29.50
N GLY A 221 21.03 -6.22 -29.64
CA GLY A 221 21.35 -7.09 -28.50
C GLY A 221 22.05 -8.40 -28.86
N ASN A 222 22.58 -9.10 -27.85
CA ASN A 222 23.17 -10.44 -27.99
C ASN A 222 22.29 -11.48 -27.27
N GLY A 223 21.82 -12.51 -27.98
CA GLY A 223 20.93 -13.52 -27.39
C GLY A 223 20.68 -14.76 -28.28
N ASN A 224 20.10 -15.82 -27.69
CA ASN A 224 19.64 -17.01 -28.40
C ASN A 224 18.10 -17.10 -28.37
N GLY A 225 17.44 -17.17 -29.52
CA GLY A 225 15.97 -17.21 -29.60
C GLY A 225 15.39 -17.41 -31.01
N ASN A 226 14.09 -17.68 -31.11
CA ASN A 226 13.35 -17.77 -32.38
C ASN A 226 12.39 -16.57 -32.50
N GLY A 227 12.51 -15.76 -33.56
CA GLY A 227 11.66 -14.58 -33.75
C GLY A 227 11.77 -13.92 -35.14
N ASN A 228 10.85 -13.00 -35.45
CA ASN A 228 10.88 -12.18 -36.67
C ASN A 228 11.09 -10.70 -36.30
N GLY A 229 12.16 -10.05 -36.79
CA GLY A 229 12.45 -8.64 -36.47
C GLY A 229 13.54 -8.00 -37.34
N ASN A 230 13.65 -6.67 -37.28
CA ASN A 230 14.71 -5.89 -37.93
C ASN A 230 15.64 -5.28 -36.86
N GLY A 231 16.93 -5.69 -36.82
CA GLY A 231 17.90 -5.18 -35.84
C GLY A 231 19.35 -5.54 -36.15
N ASN A 232 20.31 -4.94 -35.43
CA ASN A 232 21.74 -5.25 -35.52
C ASN A 232 22.21 -5.97 -34.23
N GLY A 233 22.72 -7.20 -34.33
CA GLY A 233 23.19 -7.96 -33.17
C GLY A 233 24.00 -9.22 -33.52
N ASN A 234 24.66 -9.82 -32.51
CA ASN A 234 25.37 -11.10 -32.63
C ASN A 234 24.63 -12.19 -31.82
N GLY A 235 24.18 -13.28 -32.45
CA GLY A 235 23.46 -14.36 -31.77
C GLY A 235 23.31 -15.64 -32.59
N ASN A 236 22.92 -16.75 -31.94
CA ASN A 236 22.58 -18.03 -32.58
C ASN A 236 21.06 -18.27 -32.46
N GLY A 237 20.34 -18.35 -33.59
CA GLY A 237 18.89 -18.57 -33.59
C GLY A 237 18.32 -18.99 -34.94
N ASN A 238 17.10 -19.55 -34.94
CA ASN A 238 16.34 -19.88 -36.15
C ASN A 238 15.20 -18.86 -36.32
N GLY A 239 15.29 -17.96 -37.31
CA GLY A 239 14.27 -16.93 -37.56
C GLY A 239 14.26 -16.41 -39.00
N ASN A 240 13.14 -15.81 -39.43
CA ASN A 240 12.98 -15.14 -40.73
C ASN A 240 12.99 -13.62 -40.50
N GLY A 241 14.07 -12.92 -40.87
CA GLY A 241 14.18 -11.46 -40.69
C GLY A 241 15.10 -10.77 -41.70
N ASN A 242 14.87 -9.48 -41.95
CA ASN A 242 15.72 -8.62 -42.79
C ASN A 242 16.60 -7.73 -41.88
N GLY A 243 17.83 -8.12 -41.62
CA GLY A 243 18.75 -7.35 -40.76
C GLY A 243 20.21 -7.42 -41.22
N ASN A 244 21.01 -6.39 -40.86
CA ASN A 244 22.46 -6.36 -41.09
C ASN A 244 23.17 -6.87 -39.83
N GLY A 245 23.45 -8.18 -39.76
CA GLY A 245 24.15 -8.80 -38.63
C GLY A 245 25.13 -9.89 -39.05
N ASN A 246 26.18 -10.11 -38.25
CA ASN A 246 27.11 -11.22 -38.42
C ASN A 246 26.61 -12.43 -37.60
N GLY A 247 25.84 -13.32 -38.23
CA GLY A 247 25.31 -14.53 -37.59
C GLY A 247 25.36 -15.75 -38.51
N ASN A 248 25.56 -16.95 -37.92
CA ASN A 248 25.50 -18.22 -38.64
C ASN A 248 24.05 -18.76 -38.58
N GLY A 249 23.26 -18.58 -39.64
CA GLY A 249 21.88 -19.07 -39.72
C GLY A 249 21.66 -20.10 -40.84
N ASN A 250 20.94 -21.19 -40.56
CA ASN A 250 20.48 -22.16 -41.57
C ASN A 250 19.02 -21.87 -41.94
N GLY A 251 18.79 -21.17 -43.05
CA GLY A 251 17.44 -20.88 -43.58
C GLY A 251 17.04 -21.86 -44.68
N ASN A 252 15.98 -22.66 -44.46
CA ASN A 252 15.34 -23.45 -45.52
C ASN A 252 14.09 -22.70 -46.02
N GLY A 253 14.23 -22.00 -47.16
CA GLY A 253 13.10 -21.40 -47.86
C GLY A 253 12.43 -22.41 -48.80
N ARG A 254 11.11 -22.56 -48.65
CA ARG A 254 10.21 -23.04 -49.72
C ARG A 254 9.22 -21.93 -50.04
#